data_AF-A0A2P2M8E4-F1
#
_entry.id   AF-A0A2P2M8E4-F1
#
_cell.length_a   1.000
_cell.length_b   1.000
_cell.length_c   1.000
_cell.angle_alpha   90.00
_cell.angle_beta   90.00
_cell.angle_gamma   90.00
#
_symmetry.space_group_name_H-M   'P 1'
#
loop_
_entity.id
_entity.type
_entity.pdbx_description
1 polymer ?
#
loop_
_entity_poly.entity_id
_entity_poly.type
_entity_poly.pdbx_seq_one_letter_code
_entity_poly.pdbx_strand_id
1 'polypeptide(L)'
;MGFKGDGVKSCEDIDECKEKKACQCPECTCKNTWGSYDCTCSGDLLYIRDHDTCISKTGTEVRSAWAAFWVIFIGLGMAAGGGYLVYKYRLRSYMDSEIRAIMAQYMPLESQSEVPNHLSDGHA
;
A
#
# COMPACT_ATOMS: atom_id res chain seq x y z
N MET A 1 -27.75 -20.26 -28.46
CA MET A 1 -28.93 -19.90 -29.29
C MET A 1 -29.85 -19.08 -28.42
N GLY A 2 -30.23 -17.86 -28.85
CA GLY A 2 -31.10 -16.95 -28.08
C GLY A 2 -32.52 -16.80 -28.64
N PHE A 3 -32.87 -17.55 -29.68
CA PHE A 3 -34.23 -17.57 -30.25
C PHE A 3 -34.69 -19.00 -30.46
N LYS A 4 -35.99 -19.24 -30.29
CA LYS A 4 -36.68 -20.47 -30.69
C LYS A 4 -37.72 -20.16 -31.77
N GLY A 5 -37.92 -21.10 -32.67
CA GLY A 5 -38.98 -21.02 -33.68
C GLY A 5 -38.54 -21.59 -35.03
N ASP A 6 -39.48 -21.56 -35.99
CA ASP A 6 -39.31 -22.20 -37.29
C ASP A 6 -38.52 -21.33 -38.30
N GLY A 7 -38.00 -20.17 -37.86
CA GLY A 7 -37.15 -19.28 -38.67
C GLY A 7 -37.85 -18.49 -39.77
N VAL A 8 -39.14 -18.76 -40.05
CA VAL A 8 -39.89 -18.13 -41.16
C VAL A 8 -41.10 -17.30 -40.70
N LYS A 9 -41.82 -17.73 -39.66
CA LYS A 9 -43.05 -17.06 -39.15
C LYS A 9 -43.13 -16.92 -37.64
N SER A 10 -42.34 -17.70 -36.90
CA SER A 10 -42.25 -17.64 -35.44
C SER A 10 -40.79 -17.50 -35.07
N CYS A 11 -40.48 -16.38 -34.40
CA CYS A 11 -39.20 -16.12 -33.78
C CYS A 11 -39.52 -15.58 -32.39
N GLU A 12 -39.42 -16.46 -31.40
CA GLU A 12 -39.61 -16.13 -30.01
C GLU A 12 -38.24 -16.07 -29.35
N ASP A 13 -37.98 -14.97 -28.65
CA ASP A 13 -36.80 -14.81 -27.81
C ASP A 13 -36.80 -15.86 -26.69
N ILE A 14 -35.65 -16.49 -26.46
CA ILE A 14 -35.48 -17.45 -25.37
C ILE A 14 -35.08 -16.65 -24.13
N ASP A 15 -35.89 -16.72 -23.08
CA ASP A 15 -35.55 -16.08 -21.81
C ASP A 15 -34.57 -16.95 -21.01
N GLU A 16 -33.27 -16.80 -21.25
CA GLU A 16 -32.25 -17.64 -20.59
C GLU A 16 -32.20 -17.41 -19.07
N CYS A 17 -32.68 -16.26 -18.60
CA CYS A 17 -32.81 -15.93 -17.18
C CYS A 17 -33.89 -16.79 -16.51
N LYS A 18 -35.07 -16.94 -17.14
CA LYS A 18 -36.15 -17.80 -16.60
C LYS A 18 -35.80 -19.27 -16.66
N GLU A 19 -35.11 -19.70 -17.72
CA GLU A 19 -34.69 -21.09 -17.87
C GLU A 19 -33.48 -21.45 -16.98
N LYS A 20 -32.93 -20.47 -16.23
CA LYS A 20 -31.73 -20.63 -15.38
C LYS A 20 -30.53 -21.21 -16.15
N LYS A 21 -30.49 -20.98 -17.46
CA LYS A 21 -29.39 -21.42 -18.33
C LYS A 21 -28.20 -20.46 -18.25
N ALA A 22 -28.45 -19.21 -17.85
CA ALA A 22 -27.48 -18.13 -17.76
C ALA A 22 -27.43 -17.50 -16.35
N CYS A 23 -26.29 -16.89 -16.02
CA CYS A 23 -26.06 -16.13 -14.78
C CYS A 23 -26.37 -16.94 -13.50
N GLN A 24 -25.77 -18.12 -13.33
CA GLN A 24 -26.07 -19.01 -12.19
C GLN A 24 -25.39 -18.60 -10.87
N CYS A 25 -24.66 -17.50 -10.85
CA CYS A 25 -23.97 -16.98 -9.68
C CYS A 25 -24.95 -16.34 -8.66
N PRO A 26 -24.72 -16.50 -7.34
CA PRO A 26 -25.62 -15.99 -6.31
C PRO A 26 -25.67 -14.45 -6.24
N GLU A 27 -24.58 -13.78 -6.62
CA GLU A 27 -24.44 -12.31 -6.59
C GLU A 27 -24.69 -11.66 -7.97
N CYS A 28 -25.27 -12.41 -8.90
CA CYS A 28 -25.55 -11.97 -10.26
C CYS A 28 -27.02 -11.62 -10.46
N THR A 29 -27.26 -10.55 -11.20
CA THR A 29 -28.56 -10.16 -11.73
C THR A 29 -28.58 -10.50 -13.21
N CYS A 30 -29.55 -11.32 -13.63
CA CYS A 30 -29.79 -11.66 -15.03
C CYS A 30 -30.85 -10.72 -15.62
N LYS A 31 -30.56 -10.14 -16.78
CA LYS A 31 -31.49 -9.33 -17.55
C LYS A 31 -31.61 -9.92 -18.96
N ASN A 32 -32.79 -10.45 -19.27
CA ASN A 32 -33.08 -10.95 -20.61
C ASN A 32 -33.16 -9.79 -21.62
N THR A 33 -32.60 -9.99 -22.81
CA THR A 33 -32.62 -9.03 -23.91
C THR A 33 -33.01 -9.71 -25.21
N TRP A 34 -33.44 -8.97 -26.22
CA TRP A 34 -33.84 -9.59 -27.48
C TRP A 34 -32.64 -10.25 -28.18
N GLY A 35 -32.63 -11.58 -28.22
CA GLY A 35 -31.63 -12.45 -28.81
C GLY A 35 -30.43 -12.78 -27.93
N SER A 36 -30.40 -12.28 -26.68
CA SER A 36 -29.30 -12.54 -25.75
C SER A 36 -29.69 -12.24 -24.30
N TYR A 37 -28.75 -12.39 -23.38
CA TYR A 37 -28.93 -11.98 -21.99
C TYR A 37 -27.73 -11.17 -21.53
N ASP A 38 -27.97 -10.30 -20.54
CA ASP A 38 -26.95 -9.55 -19.85
C ASP A 38 -26.88 -10.00 -18.38
N CYS A 39 -25.68 -10.31 -17.90
CA CYS A 39 -25.44 -10.66 -16.50
C CYS A 39 -24.61 -9.56 -15.85
N THR A 40 -25.14 -8.96 -14.79
CA THR A 40 -24.44 -7.94 -14.02
C THR A 40 -24.25 -8.41 -12.58
N CYS A 41 -23.07 -8.19 -12.00
CA CYS A 41 -22.85 -8.44 -10.58
C CYS A 41 -23.29 -7.25 -9.73
N SER A 42 -23.72 -7.51 -8.50
CA SER A 42 -24.01 -6.46 -7.52
C SER A 42 -22.74 -5.69 -7.13
N GLY A 43 -22.81 -4.37 -6.95
CA GLY A 43 -21.69 -3.55 -6.45
C GLY A 43 -20.54 -3.36 -7.44
N ASP A 44 -19.30 -3.31 -6.91
CA ASP A 44 -18.05 -3.12 -7.70
C ASP A 44 -17.44 -4.44 -8.23
N LEU A 45 -18.29 -5.45 -8.48
CA LEU A 45 -17.85 -6.73 -9.00
C LEU A 45 -17.94 -6.77 -10.54
N LEU A 46 -16.95 -7.40 -11.17
CA LEU A 46 -16.93 -7.69 -12.60
C LEU A 46 -17.45 -9.10 -12.84
N TYR A 47 -18.40 -9.22 -13.78
CA TYR A 47 -18.91 -10.50 -14.24
C TYR A 47 -17.99 -11.11 -15.31
N ILE A 48 -17.58 -12.37 -15.10
CA ILE A 48 -16.79 -13.16 -16.06
C ILE A 48 -17.68 -14.26 -16.63
N ARG A 49 -18.07 -14.11 -17.91
CA ARG A 49 -18.97 -15.03 -18.62
C ARG A 49 -18.41 -16.45 -18.80
N ASP A 50 -17.10 -16.60 -18.87
CA ASP A 50 -16.43 -17.89 -19.10
C ASP A 50 -16.55 -18.84 -17.89
N HIS A 51 -16.63 -18.28 -16.68
CA HIS A 51 -16.68 -19.02 -15.42
C HIS A 51 -17.94 -18.70 -14.58
N ASP A 52 -18.91 -17.97 -15.14
CA ASP A 52 -20.13 -17.53 -14.44
C ASP A 52 -19.88 -17.01 -13.02
N THR A 53 -18.85 -16.16 -12.87
CA THR A 53 -18.36 -15.72 -11.54
C THR A 53 -18.27 -14.20 -11.47
N CYS A 54 -18.55 -13.66 -10.28
CA CYS A 54 -18.33 -12.25 -9.93
C CYS A 54 -17.00 -12.09 -9.20
N ILE A 55 -16.10 -11.27 -9.72
CA ILE A 55 -14.83 -10.93 -9.05
C ILE A 55 -14.86 -9.48 -8.59
N SER A 56 -14.41 -9.19 -7.37
CA SER A 56 -14.35 -7.81 -6.89
C SER A 56 -13.25 -7.05 -7.63
N LYS A 57 -13.61 -5.90 -8.23
CA LYS A 57 -12.62 -4.96 -8.76
C LYS A 57 -11.83 -4.27 -7.63
N THR A 58 -12.43 -4.23 -6.44
CA THR A 58 -11.86 -3.74 -5.17
C THR A 58 -10.97 -4.78 -4.46
N GLY A 59 -10.31 -5.65 -5.23
CA GLY A 59 -9.36 -6.64 -4.72
C GLY A 59 -7.89 -6.31 -5.00
N THR A 60 -7.61 -5.14 -5.56
CA THR A 60 -6.25 -4.61 -5.73
C THR A 60 -6.34 -3.09 -5.86
N GLU A 61 -6.92 -2.45 -4.85
CA GLU A 61 -6.28 -1.21 -4.44
C GLU A 61 -4.84 -1.60 -4.16
N VAL A 62 -3.95 -1.29 -5.10
CA VAL A 62 -2.53 -1.17 -4.86
C VAL A 62 -2.49 -0.21 -3.68
N ARG A 63 -2.47 -0.76 -2.46
CA ARG A 63 -2.36 -0.02 -1.21
C ARG A 63 -1.01 0.65 -1.31
N SER A 64 -1.06 1.81 -1.96
CA SER A 64 -0.01 2.75 -2.21
C SER A 64 1.26 2.16 -2.80
N ALA A 65 1.56 2.50 -4.05
CA ALA A 65 2.96 2.57 -4.50
C ALA A 65 3.84 3.34 -3.48
N TRP A 66 3.24 4.28 -2.72
CA TRP A 66 3.81 4.96 -1.55
C TRP A 66 4.24 4.05 -0.40
N ALA A 67 3.62 2.90 -0.17
CA ALA A 67 4.03 1.98 0.90
C ALA A 67 5.43 1.42 0.62
N ALA A 68 5.73 1.08 -0.62
CA ALA A 68 7.06 0.67 -1.03
C ALA A 68 8.08 1.82 -0.87
N PHE A 69 7.70 3.05 -1.23
CA PHE A 69 8.54 4.24 -1.01
C PHE A 69 8.86 4.44 0.48
N TRP A 70 7.85 4.41 1.35
CA TRP A 70 8.05 4.57 2.79
C TRP A 70 8.91 3.46 3.39
N VAL A 71 8.75 2.19 2.95
CA VAL A 71 9.60 1.07 3.40
C VAL A 71 11.06 1.29 3.02
N ILE A 72 11.34 1.79 1.80
CA ILE A 72 12.70 2.06 1.35
C ILE A 72 13.31 3.22 2.14
N PHE A 73 12.59 4.34 2.32
CA PHE A 73 13.07 5.49 3.09
C PHE A 73 13.35 5.14 4.55
N ILE A 74 12.47 4.36 5.19
CA ILE A 74 12.67 3.91 6.57
C ILE A 74 13.86 2.96 6.65
N GLY A 75 13.99 2.01 5.71
CA GLY A 75 15.13 1.08 5.67
C GLY A 75 16.46 1.80 5.51
N LEU A 76 16.56 2.77 4.59
CA LEU A 76 17.76 3.57 4.39
C LEU A 76 18.07 4.45 5.61
N GLY A 77 17.05 5.07 6.20
CA GLY A 77 17.18 5.87 7.41
C GLY A 77 17.69 5.05 8.60
N MET A 78 17.17 3.84 8.80
CA MET A 78 17.63 2.94 9.86
C MET A 78 19.05 2.44 9.63
N ALA A 79 19.41 2.06 8.40
CA ALA A 79 20.76 1.60 8.08
C ALA A 79 21.81 2.72 8.28
N ALA A 80 21.51 3.92 7.78
CA ALA A 80 22.38 5.09 7.95
C ALA A 80 22.47 5.53 9.42
N GLY A 81 21.34 5.63 10.12
CA GLY A 81 21.28 6.02 11.53
C GLY A 81 21.97 5.00 12.45
N GLY A 82 21.70 3.71 12.25
CA GLY A 82 22.35 2.63 12.99
C GLY A 82 23.86 2.60 12.74
N GLY A 83 24.29 2.72 11.48
CA GLY A 83 25.70 2.83 11.11
C GLY A 83 26.38 4.04 11.73
N TYR A 84 25.74 5.20 11.73
CA TYR A 84 26.26 6.43 12.34
C TYR A 84 26.38 6.33 13.86
N LEU A 85 25.40 5.72 14.53
CA LEU A 85 25.46 5.48 15.99
C LEU A 85 26.60 4.51 16.34
N VAL A 86 26.75 3.42 15.59
CA VAL A 86 27.86 2.47 15.78
C VAL A 86 29.21 3.14 15.51
N TYR A 87 29.31 3.92 14.42
CA TYR A 87 30.51 4.68 14.09
C TYR A 87 30.89 5.65 15.21
N LYS A 88 29.93 6.44 15.70
CA LYS A 88 30.14 7.40 16.80
C LYS A 88 30.46 6.68 18.11
N TYR A 89 29.81 5.56 18.40
CA TYR A 89 30.09 4.75 19.58
C TYR A 89 31.50 4.15 19.54
N ARG A 90 31.93 3.63 18.38
CA ARG A 90 33.29 3.11 18.14
C ARG A 90 34.35 4.19 18.22
N LEU A 91 34.10 5.37 17.65
CA LEU A 91 34.98 6.54 17.83
C LEU A 91 35.09 6.92 19.31
N ARG A 92 33.98 6.92 20.03
CA ARG A 92 33.96 7.23 21.46
C ARG A 92 34.71 6.19 22.30
N SER A 93 34.63 4.90 21.94
CA SER A 93 35.43 3.85 22.61
C SER A 93 36.91 3.95 22.26
N TYR A 94 37.25 4.32 21.02
CA TYR A 94 38.65 4.48 20.59
C TYR A 94 39.36 5.62 21.36
N MET A 95 38.63 6.69 21.70
CA MET A 95 39.13 7.79 22.54
C MET A 95 39.46 7.37 23.98
N ASP A 96 38.90 6.27 24.48
CA ASP A 96 39.03 5.90 25.89
C ASP A 96 40.15 4.89 26.20
N SER A 97 40.60 4.09 25.23
CA SER A 97 41.57 3.01 25.52
C SER A 97 43.00 3.23 25.05
N GLU A 98 43.28 4.19 24.16
CA GLU A 98 44.65 4.42 23.67
C GLU A 98 45.16 5.88 23.82
N ILE A 99 44.25 6.88 23.90
CA ILE A 99 44.63 8.31 23.91
C ILE A 99 44.65 8.93 25.32
N ARG A 100 44.18 8.23 26.37
CA ARG A 100 44.35 8.71 27.77
C ARG A 100 45.81 8.78 28.21
N ALA A 101 46.69 7.98 27.61
CA ALA A 101 48.12 7.97 27.92
C ALA A 101 48.89 9.18 27.33
N ILE A 102 48.39 9.78 26.23
CA ILE A 102 49.08 10.89 25.54
C ILE A 102 48.50 12.27 25.92
N MET A 103 47.21 12.37 26.24
CA MET A 103 46.59 13.64 26.68
C MET A 103 46.78 14.00 28.16
N ALA A 104 47.42 13.16 28.97
CA ALA A 104 47.63 13.44 30.40
C ALA A 104 48.60 14.60 30.68
N GLN A 105 49.27 15.17 29.66
CA GLN A 105 50.30 16.19 29.85
C GLN A 105 49.89 17.61 29.43
N TYR A 106 48.64 17.86 29.00
CA TYR A 106 48.21 19.19 28.50
C TYR A 106 46.89 19.75 29.05
N MET A 107 46.37 19.25 30.18
CA MET A 107 45.23 19.87 30.85
C MET A 107 45.55 20.22 32.31
N PRO A 108 45.84 21.50 32.64
CA PRO A 108 45.54 22.03 33.96
C PRO A 108 44.03 22.30 34.05
N LEU A 109 43.38 21.79 35.09
CA LEU A 109 42.02 22.17 35.44
C LEU A 109 42.04 23.60 35.99
N GLU A 110 41.77 24.58 35.13
CA GLU A 110 41.51 25.95 35.55
C GLU A 110 40.01 26.22 35.49
N SER A 111 39.42 26.11 36.66
CA SER A 111 38.09 26.57 37.01
C SER A 111 37.91 28.05 36.66
N GLN A 112 36.99 28.37 35.75
CA GLN A 112 36.20 29.59 35.88
C GLN A 112 34.73 29.27 35.65
N SER A 113 34.03 29.17 36.78
CA SER A 113 32.67 29.68 36.91
C SER A 113 32.58 31.03 36.20
N GLU A 114 31.61 31.18 35.30
CA GLU A 114 30.75 32.36 35.27
C GLU A 114 29.50 32.01 34.44
N VAL A 115 28.37 31.84 35.13
CA VAL A 115 27.03 31.87 34.51
C VAL A 115 26.69 33.33 34.27
N PRO A 116 26.17 33.71 33.08
CA PRO A 116 24.96 34.52 33.11
C PRO A 116 23.88 34.09 32.10
N ASN A 117 22.65 34.13 32.61
CA ASN A 117 21.37 34.12 31.87
C ASN A 117 21.17 35.40 31.02
N HIS A 118 20.11 35.36 30.19
CA HIS A 118 19.56 36.40 29.28
C HIS A 118 20.23 36.45 27.90
N LEU A 119 19.50 36.46 26.77
CA LEU A 119 18.28 37.23 26.46
C LEU A 119 17.54 36.62 25.24
N SER A 120 16.23 36.43 25.32
CA SER A 120 15.34 36.35 24.14
C SER A 120 15.23 37.73 23.52
N ASP A 121 15.49 37.86 22.21
CA ASP A 121 14.92 38.95 21.43
C ASP A 121 14.63 38.46 20.00
N GLY A 122 13.39 38.66 19.54
CA GLY A 122 12.94 38.15 18.26
C GLY A 122 11.42 38.17 18.10
N HIS A 123 10.79 39.34 18.23
CA HIS A 123 9.50 39.62 17.58
C HIS A 123 9.30 41.13 17.37
N ALA A 124 9.26 41.53 16.10
CA ALA A 124 8.45 42.64 15.62
C ALA A 124 7.15 42.05 15.04
#